data_AF-A0A1Z8UWP3-F1
#
_entry.id   AF-A0A1Z8UWP3-F1
#
_cell.length_a   1.000
_cell.length_b   1.000
_cell.length_c   1.000
_cell.angle_alpha   90.00
_cell.angle_beta   90.00
_cell.angle_gamma   90.00
#
_symmetry.space_group_name_H-M   'P 1'
#
loop_
_entity.id
_entity.type
_entity.pdbx_description
1 polymer ?
#
loop_
_entity_poly.entity_id
_entity_poly.type
_entity_poly.pdbx_seq_one_letter_code
_entity_poly.pdbx_strand_id
1 'polypeptide(L)'
;MFSPLESASAEEFEAAVRRLEGLDQQLEEISGWELSIDMDAETEWKAGVVATFVDEDTMERYVVHPVHAEIAQGIGKVAKIARFAAQI
;
A
#
# COMPACT_ATOMS: atom_id res chain seq x y z
N MET A 1 5.36 1.70 3.15
CA MET A 1 5.78 0.47 3.87
C MET A 1 4.76 0.15 4.95
N PHE A 2 4.58 -1.13 5.25
CA PHE A 2 3.57 -1.65 6.17
C PHE A 2 4.21 -2.58 7.21
N SER A 3 3.85 -2.38 8.47
CA SER A 3 4.24 -3.23 9.60
C SER A 3 2.98 -3.64 10.37
N PRO A 4 2.81 -4.92 10.75
CA PRO A 4 1.62 -5.35 11.51
C PRO A 4 1.45 -4.59 12.83
N LEU A 5 0.21 -4.29 13.21
CA LEU A 5 -0.11 -3.86 14.57
C LEU A 5 0.00 -5.05 15.53
N GLU A 6 0.34 -4.79 16.80
CA GLU A 6 0.41 -5.83 17.83
C GLU A 6 -0.92 -6.57 18.04
N SER A 7 -2.04 -5.91 17.73
CA SER A 7 -3.39 -6.46 17.84
C SER A 7 -3.84 -7.28 16.63
N ALA A 8 -3.09 -7.27 15.52
CA ALA A 8 -3.45 -7.97 14.29
C ALA A 8 -2.67 -9.29 14.20
N SER A 9 -3.35 -10.35 13.75
CA SER A 9 -2.65 -11.58 13.38
C SER A 9 -1.86 -11.40 12.07
N ALA A 10 -0.87 -12.26 11.86
CA ALA A 10 -0.08 -12.28 10.61
C ALA A 10 -0.98 -12.50 9.38
N GLU A 11 -1.98 -13.37 9.50
CA GLU A 11 -2.94 -13.68 8.43
C GLU A 11 -3.83 -12.47 8.11
N GLU A 12 -4.37 -11.79 9.13
CA GLU A 12 -5.19 -10.58 8.92
C GLU A 12 -4.39 -9.45 8.27
N PHE A 13 -3.14 -9.26 8.71
CA PHE A 13 -2.24 -8.28 8.10
C PHE A 13 -1.96 -8.62 6.63
N GLU A 14 -1.51 -9.85 6.35
CA GLU A 14 -1.16 -10.26 4.99
C GLU A 14 -2.36 -10.16 4.06
N ALA A 15 -3.53 -10.67 4.49
CA ALA A 15 -4.76 -10.59 3.73
C ALA A 15 -5.18 -9.14 3.45
N ALA A 16 -4.96 -8.22 4.39
CA ALA A 16 -5.27 -6.81 4.17
C ALA A 16 -4.31 -6.16 3.16
N VAL A 17 -3.01 -6.44 3.24
CA VAL A 17 -2.01 -5.89 2.31
C VAL A 17 -2.19 -6.47 0.91
N ARG A 18 -2.53 -7.76 0.77
CA ARG A 18 -2.79 -8.39 -0.54
C ARG A 18 -3.96 -7.77 -1.31
N ARG A 19 -4.83 -6.97 -0.66
CA ARG A 19 -5.83 -6.16 -1.39
C ARG A 19 -5.24 -5.13 -2.33
N LEU A 20 -3.95 -4.79 -2.18
CA LEU A 20 -3.20 -3.94 -3.10
C LEU A 20 -2.77 -4.66 -4.38
N GLU A 21 -2.86 -5.99 -4.45
CA GLU A 21 -2.51 -6.75 -5.65
C GLU A 21 -3.40 -6.34 -6.82
N GLY A 22 -2.78 -5.97 -7.96
CA GLY A 22 -3.48 -5.60 -9.18
C GLY A 22 -4.24 -4.28 -9.13
N LEU A 23 -3.95 -3.40 -8.15
CA LEU A 23 -4.57 -2.07 -8.10
C LEU A 23 -4.18 -1.20 -9.31
N ASP A 24 -2.97 -1.38 -9.83
CA ASP A 24 -2.45 -0.75 -11.04
C ASP A 24 -3.25 -1.08 -12.31
N GLN A 25 -3.90 -2.25 -12.33
CA GLN A 25 -4.76 -2.66 -13.45
C GLN A 25 -6.17 -2.06 -13.36
N GLN A 26 -6.52 -1.48 -12.21
CA GLN A 26 -7.85 -0.91 -11.96
C GLN A 26 -7.87 0.62 -12.04
N LEU A 27 -6.73 1.28 -11.80
CA LEU A 27 -6.61 2.73 -11.72
C LEU A 27 -5.65 3.25 -12.79
N GLU A 28 -6.18 3.98 -13.76
CA GLU A 28 -5.41 4.56 -14.88
C GLU A 28 -4.38 5.60 -14.43
N GLU A 29 -4.50 6.11 -13.19
CA GLU A 29 -3.57 7.06 -12.59
C GLU A 29 -2.17 6.48 -12.34
N ILE A 30 -2.05 5.16 -12.19
CA ILE A 30 -0.80 4.50 -11.81
C ILE A 30 0.03 4.20 -13.07
N SER A 31 1.22 4.81 -13.18
CA SER A 31 2.14 4.58 -14.31
C SER A 31 3.20 3.51 -14.03
N GLY A 32 3.39 3.14 -12.76
CA GLY A 32 4.27 2.05 -12.34
C GLY A 32 3.88 1.54 -10.95
N TRP A 33 4.03 0.24 -10.73
CA TRP A 33 3.59 -0.42 -9.51
C TRP A 33 4.50 -1.56 -9.11
N GLU A 34 4.96 -1.53 -7.86
CA GLU A 34 5.73 -2.61 -7.25
C GLU A 34 5.18 -2.87 -5.85
N LEU A 35 4.69 -4.10 -5.62
CA LEU A 35 4.27 -4.59 -4.32
C LEU A 35 5.20 -5.72 -3.90
N SER A 36 5.73 -5.63 -2.69
CA SER A 36 6.53 -6.68 -2.06
C SER A 36 5.94 -7.02 -0.70
N ILE A 37 5.83 -8.32 -0.42
CA ILE A 37 5.37 -8.87 0.86
C ILE A 37 6.38 -9.95 1.25
N ASP A 38 7.03 -9.77 2.40
CA ASP A 38 7.96 -10.71 3.01
C ASP A 38 7.66 -10.80 4.51
N MET A 39 6.89 -11.82 4.88
CA MET A 39 6.48 -12.06 6.27
C MET A 39 7.65 -12.60 7.11
N ASP A 40 8.66 -13.20 6.48
CA ASP A 40 9.83 -13.79 7.11
C ASP A 40 10.98 -12.78 7.28
N ALA A 41 10.86 -11.58 6.70
CA ALA A 41 11.87 -10.52 6.81
C ALA A 41 12.27 -10.26 8.28
N GLU A 42 13.57 -10.12 8.56
CA GLU A 42 14.05 -9.83 9.93
C GLU A 42 13.70 -8.42 10.43
N THR A 43 13.16 -7.56 9.56
CA THR A 43 12.73 -6.20 9.90
C THR A 43 11.28 -6.16 10.40
N GLU A 44 10.89 -5.05 11.04
CA GLU A 44 9.49 -4.83 11.43
C GLU A 44 8.56 -4.57 10.23
N TRP A 45 9.11 -4.16 9.08
CA TRP A 45 8.37 -3.84 7.87
C TRP A 45 8.25 -5.09 7.01
N LYS A 46 7.03 -5.61 6.90
CA LYS A 46 6.73 -6.88 6.22
C LYS A 46 6.24 -6.70 4.79
N ALA A 47 5.87 -5.47 4.43
CA ALA A 47 5.48 -5.17 3.07
C ALA A 47 5.83 -3.74 2.65
N GLY A 48 6.00 -3.55 1.35
CA GLY A 48 6.27 -2.28 0.71
C GLY A 48 5.47 -2.15 -0.58
N VAL A 49 4.98 -0.94 -0.84
CA VAL A 49 4.41 -0.58 -2.14
C VAL A 49 5.13 0.66 -2.65
N VAL A 50 5.48 0.64 -3.93
CA VAL A 50 5.96 1.78 -4.69
C VAL A 50 4.98 1.99 -5.84
N ALA A 51 4.44 3.21 -5.91
CA ALA A 51 3.56 3.64 -6.99
C ALA A 51 4.19 4.85 -7.66
N THR A 52 4.26 4.80 -8.99
CA THR A 52 4.76 5.88 -9.83
C THR A 52 3.57 6.57 -10.49
N PHE A 53 3.65 7.89 -10.58
CA PHE A 53 2.65 8.74 -11.21
C PHE A 53 3.33 9.64 -12.24
N VAL A 54 2.59 10.06 -13.27
CA VAL A 54 3.11 10.96 -14.31
C VAL A 54 3.38 12.37 -13.77
N ASP A 55 2.59 12.81 -12.80
CA ASP A 55 2.68 14.11 -12.14
C ASP A 55 2.00 14.07 -10.76
N GLU A 56 2.14 15.17 -10.01
CA GLU A 56 1.56 15.34 -8.67
C GLU A 56 0.04 15.31 -8.70
N ASP A 57 -0.60 15.97 -9.68
CA ASP A 57 -2.07 15.98 -9.83
C ASP A 57 -2.66 14.57 -9.98
N THR A 58 -1.95 13.68 -10.69
CA THR A 58 -2.36 12.28 -10.85
C THR A 58 -2.18 11.48 -9.56
N MET A 59 -1.10 11.73 -8.81
CA MET A 59 -0.95 11.16 -7.46
C MET A 59 -2.08 11.62 -6.53
N GLU A 60 -2.44 12.90 -6.55
CA GLU A 60 -3.51 13.44 -5.69
C GLU A 60 -4.86 12.79 -5.99
N ARG A 61 -5.20 12.60 -7.28
CA ARG A 61 -6.40 11.86 -7.70
C ARG A 61 -6.39 10.41 -7.22
N TYR A 62 -5.26 9.71 -7.35
CA TYR A 62 -5.10 8.35 -6.83
C TYR A 62 -5.33 8.28 -5.31
N VAL A 63 -4.74 9.20 -4.54
CA VAL A 63 -4.80 9.19 -3.07
C VAL A 63 -6.25 9.25 -2.56
N VAL A 64 -7.10 10.02 -3.23
CA VAL A 64 -8.53 10.17 -2.85
C VAL A 64 -9.46 9.24 -3.63
N HIS A 65 -8.94 8.40 -4.53
CA HIS A 65 -9.75 7.50 -5.33
C HIS A 65 -10.52 6.52 -4.40
N PRO A 66 -11.84 6.30 -4.59
CA PRO A 66 -12.65 5.49 -3.68
C PRO A 66 -12.10 4.08 -3.44
N VAL A 67 -11.60 3.43 -4.49
CA VAL A 67 -10.98 2.09 -4.40
C VAL A 67 -9.72 2.11 -3.54
N HIS A 68 -8.84 3.11 -3.74
CA HIS A 68 -7.65 3.26 -2.91
C HIS A 68 -8.01 3.57 -1.45
N ALA A 69 -8.99 4.46 -1.22
CA ALA A 69 -9.43 4.84 0.11
C ALA A 69 -10.00 3.65 0.90
N GLU A 70 -10.80 2.78 0.25
CA GLU A 70 -11.34 1.57 0.88
C GLU A 70 -10.22 0.61 1.30
N ILE A 71 -9.27 0.34 0.40
CA ILE A 71 -8.12 -0.54 0.67
C ILE A 71 -7.26 0.06 1.79
N ALA A 72 -6.92 1.35 1.71
CA ALA A 72 -6.11 2.05 2.70
C ALA A 72 -6.78 2.03 4.09
N GLN A 73 -8.10 2.20 4.16
CA GLN A 73 -8.86 2.08 5.41
C GLN A 73 -8.78 0.66 5.98
N GLY A 74 -8.88 -0.37 5.14
CA GLY A 74 -8.73 -1.76 5.55
C GLY A 74 -7.35 -2.05 6.14
N ILE A 75 -6.29 -1.62 5.46
CA ILE A 75 -4.90 -1.78 5.90
C ILE A 75 -4.65 -1.01 7.20
N GLY A 76 -5.16 0.22 7.32
CA GLY A 76 -4.99 1.05 8.51
C GLY A 76 -5.57 0.47 9.81
N LYS A 77 -6.44 -0.55 9.73
CA LYS A 77 -6.96 -1.28 10.90
C LYS A 77 -5.99 -2.33 11.45
N VAL A 78 -5.02 -2.76 10.64
CA VAL A 78 -4.14 -3.89 10.97
C VAL A 78 -2.65 -3.57 10.82
N ALA A 79 -2.29 -2.42 10.28
CA ALA A 79 -0.90 -2.05 10.02
C ALA A 79 -0.54 -0.62 10.47
N LYS A 80 0.68 -0.45 10.97
CA LYS A 80 1.40 0.83 10.97
C LYS A 80 1.87 1.11 9.54
N ILE A 81 1.79 2.37 9.12
CA ILE A 81 2.13 2.79 7.76
C ILE A 81 3.20 3.88 7.82
N ALA A 82 4.30 3.67 7.09
CA ALA A 82 5.28 4.71 6.79
C ALA A 82 5.17 5.09 5.30
N ARG A 83 4.96 6.38 5.02
CA ARG A 83 4.85 6.95 3.67
C ARG A 83 6.06 7.82 3.39
N PHE A 84 6.61 7.67 2.20
CA PHE A 84 7.67 8.51 1.67
C PHE A 84 7.23 8.97 0.27
N ALA A 85 7.40 10.25 0.00
CA ALA A 85 7.21 10.81 -1.33
C ALA A 85 8.52 11.50 -1.71
N ALA A 86 9.05 11.17 -2.88
CA ALA A 86 10.21 11.84 -3.45
C ALA A 86 9.77 12.52 -4.74
N GLN A 87 10.14 13.78 -4.91
CA GLN A 87 10.07 14.45 -6.20
C GLN A 87 11.26 13.96 -7.04
N ILE A 88 10.98 13.46 -8.24
CA ILE A 88 12.00 13.06 -9.22
C ILE A 88 12.29 14.25 -10.13
#